data_AF-A0A352CC28-F1
#
_entry.id   AF-A0A352CC28-F1
#
_cell.length_a   1.000
_cell.length_b   1.000
_cell.length_c   1.000
_cell.angle_alpha   90.00
_cell.angle_beta   90.00
_cell.angle_gamma   90.00
#
_symmetry.space_group_name_H-M   'P 1'
#
loop_
_entity.id
_entity.type
_entity.pdbx_description
1 polymer ?
#
loop_
_entity_poly.entity_id
_entity_poly.type
_entity_poly.pdbx_seq_one_letter_code
_entity_poly.pdbx_strand_id
1 'polypeptide(L)'
;MVTKKISKLVLAFAFAMGAFPPAFASGTVSGAGGADAYARGKAVFARKLTCESCPFATGIETADLAQSALKRIESGEFGLDDGERKAVRAFIERRFRLA
;
A
#
# COMPACT_ATOMS: atom_id res chain seq x y z
N MET A 1 -53.09 24.97 -31.83
CA MET A 1 -52.59 24.96 -33.23
C MET A 1 -51.16 25.47 -33.25
N VAL A 2 -50.27 24.63 -33.81
CA VAL A 2 -49.06 24.97 -34.59
C VAL A 2 -47.85 25.59 -33.84
N THR A 3 -47.02 24.66 -33.35
CA THR A 3 -45.55 24.53 -33.51
C THR A 3 -44.66 25.78 -33.45
N LYS A 4 -43.61 25.72 -32.62
CA LYS A 4 -42.32 26.37 -32.95
C LYS A 4 -41.09 25.71 -32.31
N LYS A 5 -40.34 25.04 -33.18
CA LYS A 5 -38.87 24.91 -33.25
C LYS A 5 -38.14 24.30 -32.05
N ILE A 6 -37.99 22.99 -32.13
CA ILE A 6 -36.89 22.20 -31.58
C ILE A 6 -35.60 22.72 -32.20
N SER A 7 -34.91 23.62 -31.50
CA SER A 7 -33.62 24.15 -31.93
C SER A 7 -32.52 23.27 -31.35
N LYS A 8 -31.95 22.47 -32.24
CA LYS A 8 -30.79 21.60 -32.07
C LYS A 8 -29.70 22.27 -31.22
N LEU A 9 -29.56 21.85 -29.97
CA LEU A 9 -28.31 22.00 -29.24
C LEU A 9 -27.79 20.58 -28.98
N VAL A 10 -27.22 20.00 -30.03
CA VAL A 10 -26.42 18.78 -29.92
C VAL A 10 -25.15 19.19 -29.18
N LEU A 11 -25.20 19.05 -27.85
CA LEU A 11 -24.04 19.20 -26.98
C LEU A 11 -23.14 17.98 -27.23
N ALA A 12 -22.29 18.07 -28.24
CA ALA A 12 -21.24 17.11 -28.50
C ALA A 12 -20.21 17.23 -27.36
N PHE A 13 -20.45 16.50 -26.28
CA PHE A 13 -19.46 16.25 -25.24
C PHE A 13 -18.45 15.26 -25.82
N ALA A 14 -17.46 15.81 -26.55
CA ALA A 14 -16.26 15.09 -26.93
C ALA A 14 -15.48 14.78 -25.65
N PHE A 15 -15.87 13.71 -24.96
CA PHE A 15 -15.05 13.08 -23.94
C PHE A 15 -13.89 12.42 -24.68
N ALA A 16 -12.87 13.23 -24.96
CA ALA A 16 -11.56 12.72 -25.32
C ALA A 16 -11.15 11.78 -24.19
N MET A 17 -11.25 10.48 -24.45
CA MET A 17 -10.57 9.45 -23.68
C MET A 17 -9.07 9.69 -23.89
N GLY A 18 -8.54 10.68 -23.17
CA GLY A 18 -7.15 10.74 -22.82
C GLY A 18 -6.88 9.48 -22.02
N ALA A 19 -6.33 8.48 -22.71
CA ALA A 19 -5.64 7.37 -22.09
C ALA A 19 -4.54 7.97 -21.20
N PHE A 20 -4.87 8.23 -19.94
CA PHE A 20 -3.89 8.27 -18.88
C PHE A 20 -3.49 6.81 -18.68
N PRO A 21 -2.32 6.34 -19.17
CA PRO A 21 -1.74 5.20 -18.51
C PRO A 21 -1.63 5.57 -17.03
N PRO A 22 -1.93 4.67 -16.08
CA PRO A 22 -1.42 4.86 -14.74
C PRO A 22 0.08 5.04 -14.92
N ALA A 23 0.56 6.25 -14.63
CA ALA A 23 1.95 6.45 -14.30
C ALA A 23 2.16 5.65 -13.02
N PHE A 24 2.36 4.34 -13.18
CA PHE A 24 3.33 3.64 -12.38
C PHE A 24 4.59 4.46 -12.58
N ALA A 25 4.81 5.40 -11.67
CA ALA A 25 6.12 5.90 -11.40
C ALA A 25 6.93 4.66 -11.02
N SER A 26 7.46 3.99 -12.05
CA SER A 26 8.69 3.25 -11.98
C SER A 26 9.74 4.29 -11.64
N GLY A 27 9.76 4.68 -10.37
CA GLY A 27 10.93 5.26 -9.76
C GLY A 27 11.99 4.18 -9.83
N THR A 28 12.74 4.17 -10.92
CA THR A 28 14.09 3.63 -10.95
C THR A 28 14.95 4.53 -10.07
N VAL A 29 14.76 4.45 -8.75
CA VAL A 29 15.79 4.84 -7.80
C VAL A 29 16.59 3.57 -7.53
N SER A 30 17.52 3.31 -8.43
CA SER A 30 18.64 2.42 -8.18
C SER A 30 19.48 3.05 -7.08
N GLY A 31 19.14 2.81 -5.82
CA GLY A 31 19.95 3.28 -4.70
C GLY A 31 19.17 3.46 -3.40
N ALA A 32 18.95 2.36 -2.67
CA ALA A 32 19.03 2.28 -1.20
C ALA A 32 18.41 0.96 -0.72
N GLY A 33 19.15 -0.14 -0.82
CA GLY A 33 18.69 -1.45 -0.32
C GLY A 33 18.19 -1.43 1.14
N GLY A 34 18.58 -0.43 1.93
CA GLY A 34 18.00 -0.13 3.23
C GLY A 34 16.64 0.59 3.19
N ALA A 35 16.50 1.70 2.48
CA ALA A 35 15.27 2.50 2.48
C ALA A 35 14.11 1.79 1.76
N ASP A 36 14.42 1.06 0.69
CA ASP A 36 13.45 0.25 -0.06
C ASP A 36 12.82 -0.85 0.80
N ALA A 37 13.63 -1.57 1.59
CA ALA A 37 13.14 -2.63 2.46
C ALA A 37 12.21 -2.09 3.56
N TYR A 38 12.54 -0.92 4.13
CA TYR A 38 11.70 -0.28 5.14
C TYR A 38 10.36 0.19 4.57
N ALA A 39 10.38 0.85 3.41
CA ALA A 39 9.16 1.32 2.75
C ALA A 39 8.26 0.15 2.30
N ARG A 40 8.87 -0.88 1.71
CA ARG A 40 8.17 -2.13 1.34
C ARG A 40 7.59 -2.83 2.57
N GLY A 41 8.36 -2.95 3.65
CA GLY A 41 7.91 -3.53 4.90
C GLY A 41 6.73 -2.79 5.53
N LYS A 42 6.78 -1.46 5.54
CA LYS A 42 5.67 -0.62 5.99
C LYS A 42 4.40 -0.85 5.16
N ALA A 43 4.52 -0.94 3.84
CA ALA A 43 3.38 -1.16 2.96
C ALA A 43 2.75 -2.55 3.14
N VAL A 44 3.57 -3.60 3.29
CA VAL A 44 3.08 -4.96 3.55
C VAL A 44 2.42 -5.05 4.93
N PHE A 45 3.04 -4.43 5.94
CA PHE A 45 2.47 -4.35 7.28
C PHE A 45 1.11 -3.64 7.28
N ALA A 46 1.02 -2.49 6.59
CA ALA A 46 -0.22 -1.74 6.40
C ALA A 46 -1.33 -2.56 5.74
N ARG A 47 -1.00 -3.38 4.73
CA ARG A 47 -1.99 -4.10 3.92
C ARG A 47 -2.45 -5.43 4.51
N LYS A 48 -1.53 -6.18 5.14
CA LYS A 48 -1.77 -7.56 5.58
C LYS A 48 -1.91 -7.71 7.09
N LEU A 49 -1.38 -6.75 7.86
CA LEU A 49 -1.27 -6.87 9.32
C LEU A 49 -2.09 -5.81 10.07
N THR A 50 -2.47 -4.71 9.42
CA THR A 50 -3.26 -3.60 10.01
C THR A 50 -4.55 -3.41 9.21
N CYS A 51 -5.61 -4.07 9.65
CA CYS A 51 -6.99 -3.94 9.17
C CYS A 51 -7.93 -4.24 10.36
N GLU A 52 -9.20 -3.85 10.30
CA GLU A 52 -10.14 -4.06 11.43
C GLU A 52 -10.25 -5.52 11.90
N SER A 53 -10.05 -6.47 10.98
CA SER A 53 -10.05 -7.92 11.28
C SER A 53 -8.64 -8.53 11.35
N CYS A 54 -7.59 -7.72 11.27
CA CYS A 54 -6.21 -8.18 11.24
C CYS A 54 -5.64 -8.35 12.65
N PRO A 55 -4.60 -9.18 12.80
CA PRO A 55 -3.95 -9.47 14.08
C PRO A 55 -3.42 -8.23 14.82
N PHE A 56 -3.11 -7.14 14.09
CA PHE A 56 -2.67 -5.88 14.67
C PHE A 56 -3.59 -4.74 14.22
N ALA A 57 -4.89 -4.85 14.47
CA ALA A 57 -5.87 -3.83 14.07
C ALA A 57 -5.53 -2.41 14.58
N THR A 58 -5.02 -2.28 15.81
CA THR A 58 -4.56 -1.02 16.39
C THR A 58 -3.09 -0.70 16.07
N GLY A 59 -2.41 -1.57 15.33
CA GLY A 59 -0.97 -1.50 15.11
C GLY A 59 -0.15 -2.05 16.27
N ILE A 60 1.13 -1.68 16.30
CA ILE A 60 2.08 -2.03 17.35
C ILE A 60 2.54 -0.73 18.00
N GLU A 61 2.39 -0.63 19.31
CA GLU A 61 2.68 0.59 20.06
C GLU A 61 3.96 0.50 20.90
N THR A 62 4.37 -0.72 21.28
CA THR A 62 5.52 -0.96 22.17
C THR A 62 6.54 -1.91 21.56
N ALA A 63 7.77 -1.82 22.05
CA ALA A 63 8.88 -2.69 21.63
C ALA A 63 8.65 -4.17 21.99
N ASP A 64 8.02 -4.47 23.12
CA ASP A 64 7.67 -5.85 23.53
C ASP A 64 6.65 -6.50 22.59
N LEU A 65 5.62 -5.74 22.19
CA LEU A 65 4.64 -6.19 21.20
C LEU A 65 5.29 -6.35 19.83
N ALA A 66 6.24 -5.48 19.48
CA ALA A 66 7.02 -5.57 18.25
C ALA A 66 7.85 -6.86 18.20
N GLN A 67 8.52 -7.24 19.29
CA GLN A 67 9.26 -8.50 19.36
C GLN A 67 8.34 -9.72 19.26
N SER A 68 7.20 -9.68 19.95
CA SER A 68 6.21 -10.78 19.89
C SER A 68 5.62 -10.92 18.48
N ALA A 69 5.36 -9.79 17.81
CA ALA A 69 4.92 -9.77 16.42
C ALA A 69 5.98 -10.32 15.47
N LEU A 70 7.25 -9.94 15.65
CA LEU A 70 8.36 -10.45 14.84
C LEU A 70 8.46 -11.97 14.92
N LYS A 71 8.33 -12.57 16.10
CA LYS A 71 8.35 -14.04 16.25
C LYS A 71 7.21 -14.72 15.47
N ARG A 72 6.01 -14.15 15.48
CA ARG A 72 4.84 -14.67 14.72
C ARG A 72 4.99 -14.45 13.20
N ILE A 73 5.63 -13.35 12.81
CA ILE A 73 5.97 -13.08 11.40
C ILE A 73 7.03 -14.09 10.92
N GLU A 74 8.04 -14.37 11.74
CA GLU A 74 9.10 -15.33 11.44
C GLU A 74 8.59 -16.76 11.36
N SER A 75 7.63 -17.14 12.22
CA SER A 75 6.97 -18.46 12.18
C SER A 75 6.07 -18.67 10.96
N GLY A 76 5.79 -17.62 10.17
CA GLY A 76 4.97 -17.71 8.96
C GLY A 76 3.47 -17.70 9.22
N GLU A 77 3.04 -17.34 10.43
CA GLU A 77 1.63 -17.35 10.85
C GLU A 77 0.71 -16.51 9.92
N PHE A 78 1.27 -15.49 9.26
CA PHE A 78 0.55 -14.54 8.42
C PHE A 78 0.65 -14.81 6.92
N GLY A 79 1.19 -15.96 6.50
CA GLY A 79 1.26 -16.33 5.08
C GLY A 79 2.10 -15.35 4.22
N LEU A 80 3.12 -14.74 4.82
CA LEU A 80 4.05 -13.83 4.14
C LEU A 80 5.14 -14.62 3.41
N ASP A 81 5.43 -14.25 2.17
CA ASP A 81 6.59 -14.79 1.46
C ASP A 81 7.91 -14.33 2.11
N ASP A 82 9.03 -14.97 1.78
CA ASP A 82 10.33 -14.67 2.39
C ASP A 82 10.80 -13.23 2.17
N GLY A 83 10.47 -12.62 1.04
CA GLY A 83 10.80 -11.23 0.73
C GLY A 83 9.94 -10.25 1.52
N GLU A 84 8.63 -10.50 1.59
CA GLU A 84 7.70 -9.77 2.45
C GLU A 84 8.11 -9.84 3.92
N ARG A 85 8.44 -11.04 4.40
CA ARG A 85 8.84 -11.29 5.79
C ARG A 85 10.09 -10.51 6.18
N LYS A 86 11.12 -10.54 5.34
CA LYS A 86 12.36 -9.76 5.54
C LYS A 86 12.11 -8.25 5.52
N ALA A 87 11.25 -7.78 4.62
CA ALA A 87 10.91 -6.36 4.55
C ALA A 87 10.14 -5.89 5.79
N VAL A 88 9.13 -6.64 6.23
CA VAL A 88 8.34 -6.34 7.44
C VAL A 88 9.24 -6.37 8.67
N ARG A 89 10.15 -7.35 8.78
CA ARG A 89 11.16 -7.42 9.84
C ARG A 89 11.99 -6.14 9.91
N ALA A 90 12.59 -5.73 8.80
CA ALA A 90 13.40 -4.52 8.72
C ALA A 90 12.59 -3.25 9.07
N PHE A 91 11.30 -3.22 8.74
CA PHE A 91 10.41 -2.12 9.13
C PHE A 91 10.21 -2.07 10.65
N ILE A 92 9.83 -3.19 11.27
CA ILE A 92 9.56 -3.27 12.71
C ILE A 92 10.85 -3.00 13.51
N GLU A 93 11.96 -3.64 13.15
CA GLU A 93 13.24 -3.48 13.84
C GLU A 93 13.70 -2.02 13.86
N ARG A 94 13.62 -1.32 12.72
CA ARG A 94 13.99 0.10 12.65
C ARG A 94 13.01 1.00 13.38
N ARG A 95 11.71 0.72 13.31
CA ARG A 95 10.67 1.53 13.98
C ARG A 95 10.84 1.51 15.50
N PHE A 96 11.23 0.37 16.07
CA PHE A 96 11.36 0.19 17.51
C PHE A 96 12.82 0.13 18.00
N ARG A 97 13.80 0.34 17.12
CA ARG A 97 15.25 0.26 17.42
C ARG A 97 15.64 -1.04 18.13
N LEU A 98 15.15 -2.16 17.58
CA LEU A 98 15.42 -3.51 18.10
C LEU A 98 16.70 -4.13 17.53
N ALA A 99 17.27 -3.52 16.48
CA ALA A 99 18.48 -3.95 15.78
C ALA A 99 19.43 -2.76 15.59
#